data_AF-A0A554JZ99-F1
#
_entry.id   AF-A0A554JZ99-F1
#
_cell.length_a   1.000
_cell.length_b   1.000
_cell.length_c   1.000
_cell.angle_alpha   90.00
_cell.angle_beta   90.00
_cell.angle_gamma   90.00
#
_symmetry.space_group_name_H-M   'P 1'
#
loop_
_entity.id
_entity.type
_entity.pdbx_description
1 polymer ?
#
loop_
_entity_poly.entity_id
_entity_poly.type
_entity_poly.pdbx_seq_one_letter_code
_entity_poly.pdbx_strand_id
1 'polypeptide(L)' 'MAVSVISSKPAASVVKKCICKNCGKKLKYVPKDVVTQNAEDFYMCGTGGMKWITCPSCKERVVLKRW' A
#
# COMPACT_ATOMS: atom_id res chain seq x y z
N MET A 1 14.63 13.46 -21.71
CA MET A 1 14.66 12.00 -21.51
C MET A 1 13.28 11.46 -21.85
N ALA A 2 13.14 10.67 -22.92
CA ALA A 2 11.84 10.17 -23.37
C ALA A 2 11.55 8.84 -22.69
N VAL A 3 10.63 8.85 -21.72
CA VAL A 3 10.05 7.64 -21.13
C VAL A 3 8.74 7.38 -21.86
N SER A 4 8.61 6.23 -22.53
CA SER A 4 7.41 5.83 -23.27
C SER A 4 6.70 4.68 -22.57
N VAL A 5 5.38 4.80 -22.40
CA VAL A 5 4.55 3.74 -21.81
C VAL A 5 4.34 2.63 -22.85
N ILE A 6 4.84 1.42 -22.54
CA ILE A 6 4.69 0.24 -23.42
C ILE A 6 3.36 -0.50 -23.12
N SER A 7 2.87 -0.43 -21.89
CA SER A 7 1.60 -1.06 -21.47
C SER A 7 1.05 -0.42 -20.20
N SER A 8 -0.27 -0.25 -20.14
CA SER A 8 -0.97 0.35 -18.99
C SER A 8 -1.31 -0.65 -17.88
N LYS A 9 -1.15 -1.95 -18.12
CA LYS A 9 -1.39 -2.98 -17.09
C LYS A 9 -0.17 -3.06 -16.18
N PRO A 10 -0.36 -3.08 -14.84
CA PRO A 10 0.78 -3.21 -13.94
C PRO A 10 1.49 -4.55 -14.17
N ALA A 11 2.82 -4.50 -14.31
CA ALA A 11 3.64 -5.69 -14.48
C ALA A 11 3.46 -6.63 -13.27
N ALA A 12 3.38 -7.94 -13.54
CA ALA A 12 3.17 -8.95 -12.49
C ALA A 12 4.24 -8.88 -11.37
N SER A 13 5.47 -8.48 -11.72
CA SER A 13 6.59 -8.29 -10.78
C SER A 13 6.34 -7.22 -9.72
N VAL A 14 5.45 -6.27 -10.00
CA VAL A 14 5.15 -5.13 -9.12
C VAL A 14 3.85 -5.34 -8.34
N VAL A 15 2.99 -6.25 -8.80
CA VAL A 15 1.71 -6.56 -8.16
C VAL A 15 1.94 -7.47 -6.95
N LYS A 16 1.65 -6.94 -5.76
CA LYS A 16 1.66 -7.69 -4.51
C LYS A 16 0.25 -8.16 -4.16
N LYS A 17 0.17 -9.24 -3.38
CA LYS A 17 -1.09 -9.82 -2.92
C LYS A 17 -1.14 -9.76 -1.40
N CYS A 18 -2.30 -9.44 -0.85
CA CYS A 18 -2.57 -9.59 0.58
C CYS A 18 -4.03 -9.99 0.78
N ILE A 19 -4.35 -10.44 1.99
CA ILE A 19 -5.72 -10.77 2.38
C ILE A 19 -6.21 -9.63 3.29
N CYS A 20 -7.38 -9.07 2.98
CA CYS A 20 -8.03 -8.14 3.89
C CYS A 20 -8.46 -8.89 5.15
N LYS A 21 -7.94 -8.50 6.31
CA LYS A 21 -8.29 -9.15 7.59
C LYS A 21 -9.74 -8.89 8.04
N ASN A 22 -10.39 -7.85 7.50
CA ASN A 22 -11.78 -7.55 7.82
C ASN A 22 -12.74 -8.38 6.94
N CYS A 23 -12.68 -8.24 5.61
CA CYS A 23 -13.64 -8.91 4.71
C CYS A 23 -13.16 -10.25 4.11
N GLY A 24 -11.92 -10.70 4.42
CA GLY A 24 -11.36 -11.97 3.92
C GLY A 24 -10.99 -11.99 2.44
N LYS A 25 -11.25 -10.92 1.67
CA LYS A 25 -10.98 -10.88 0.23
C LYS A 25 -9.48 -10.79 -0.07
N LYS A 26 -9.05 -11.47 -1.14
CA LYS A 26 -7.70 -11.34 -1.70
C LYS A 26 -7.59 -10.04 -2.50
N LEU A 27 -6.70 -9.15 -2.06
CA LEU A 27 -6.41 -7.88 -2.69
C LEU A 27 -5.13 -8.00 -3.51
N LYS A 28 -5.12 -7.37 -4.68
CA LYS A 28 -3.93 -7.09 -5.48
C LYS A 28 -3.66 -5.60 -5.37
N TYR A 29 -2.44 -5.21 -5.07
CA TYR A 29 -2.04 -3.82 -4.94
C TYR A 29 -0.65 -3.60 -5.56
N VAL A 30 -0.40 -2.38 -6.03
CA VAL A 30 0.94 -1.94 -6.45
C VAL A 30 1.55 -1.02 -5.37
N PRO A 31 2.87 -0.79 -5.36
CA PRO A 31 3.51 0.11 -4.39
C PRO A 31 2.91 1.52 -4.37
N LYS A 32 2.36 1.98 -5.51
CA LYS A 32 1.67 3.28 -5.61
C LYS A 32 0.39 3.35 -4.76
N ASP A 33 -0.27 2.23 -4.50
CA ASP A 33 -1.48 2.17 -3.68
C ASP A 33 -1.16 2.18 -2.17
N VAL A 34 0.12 2.01 -1.80
CA VAL A 34 0.55 1.92 -0.41
C VAL A 34 0.71 3.31 0.17
N VAL A 35 -0.11 3.62 1.17
CA VAL A 35 0.05 4.83 1.98
C VAL A 35 1.10 4.55 3.03
N THR A 36 2.13 5.39 3.06
CA THR A 36 3.18 5.36 4.08
C THR A 36 3.01 6.58 4.96
N GLN A 37 2.95 6.37 6.27
CA GLN A 37 2.99 7.43 7.26
C GLN A 37 4.22 7.22 8.13
N ASN A 38 5.09 8.22 8.16
CA ASN A 38 6.24 8.23 9.04
C ASN A 38 5.87 9.05 10.28
N ALA A 39 6.33 8.64 11.46
CA ALA A 39 6.13 9.40 12.68
C ALA A 39 6.91 10.72 12.65
N GLU A 40 7.92 10.86 11.80
CA GLU A 40 8.64 12.11 11.55
C GLU A 40 7.73 13.26 11.09
N ASP A 41 6.59 12.93 10.46
CA ASP A 41 5.58 13.90 10.02
C ASP A 41 4.76 14.50 11.19
N PHE A 42 4.80 13.87 12.36
CA PHE A 42 4.25 14.41 13.60
C PHE A 42 5.44 14.77 14.49
N TYR A 43 5.40 15.90 15.18
CA TYR A 43 6.42 16.29 16.19
C TYR A 43 6.40 15.37 17.43
N MET A 44 6.17 14.07 17.26
CA MET A 44 6.17 13.04 18.27
C MET A 44 7.48 12.26 18.15
N CYS A 45 8.29 12.38 19.20
CA CYS A 45 9.63 11.84 19.36
C CYS A 45 9.63 10.29 19.38
N GLY A 46 9.38 9.66 18.24
CA GLY A 46 9.36 8.20 18.09
C GLY A 46 9.62 7.79 16.65
N THR A 47 10.43 6.75 16.46
CA THR A 47 10.74 6.11 15.16
C THR A 47 9.60 5.20 14.68
N GLY A 48 8.35 5.65 14.86
CA GLY A 48 7.18 4.92 14.40
C GLY A 48 6.94 5.11 12.90
N GLY A 49 6.48 4.08 12.22
CA GLY A 49 5.99 4.21 10.85
C GLY A 49 5.01 3.11 10.53
N MET A 50 4.01 3.41 9.69
CA MET A 50 3.14 2.36 9.19
C MET A 50 2.81 2.52 7.72
N LYS A 51 2.72 1.37 7.06
CA LYS A 51 2.26 1.20 5.69
C LYS A 51 0.93 0.51 5.69
N TRP A 52 -0.07 1.09 5.04
CA TRP A 52 -1.37 0.47 4.86
C TRP A 52 -1.88 0.67 3.43
N ILE A 53 -2.85 -0.17 3.06
CA ILE A 53 -3.65 0.00 1.85
C ILE A 53 -5.12 0.05 2.26
N THR A 54 -5.95 0.70 1.46
CA THR A 54 -7.39 0.73 1.68
C THR A 54 -8.05 -0.39 0.89
N CYS A 55 -8.83 -1.24 1.56
CA CYS A 55 -9.59 -2.26 0.86
C CYS A 55 -10.72 -1.61 0.06
N PRO A 56 -10.83 -1.81 -1.27
CA PRO A 56 -11.91 -1.22 -2.07
C PRO A 56 -13.29 -1.79 -1.72
N SER A 57 -13.36 -2.98 -1.09
CA SER A 57 -14.63 -3.62 -0.78
C SER A 57 -15.25 -3.18 0.55
N CYS A 58 -14.44 -3.02 1.59
CA CYS A 58 -14.94 -2.65 2.93
C CYS A 58 -14.45 -1.27 3.39
N LYS A 59 -13.63 -0.59 2.58
CA LYS A 59 -12.98 0.71 2.89
C LYS A 59 -12.09 0.70 4.14
N GLU A 60 -11.86 -0.47 4.73
CA GLU A 60 -11.00 -0.63 5.88
C GLU A 60 -9.51 -0.50 5.51
N ARG A 61 -8.72 0.05 6.43
CA ARG A 61 -7.26 0.12 6.32
C ARG A 61 -6.65 -1.24 6.65
N VAL A 62 -5.99 -1.85 5.66
CA VAL A 62 -5.22 -3.08 5.83
C VAL A 62 -3.77 -2.70 6.06
N VAL A 63 -3.31 -2.82 7.31
CA VAL A 63 -1.91 -2.56 7.66
C VAL A 63 -1.02 -3.66 7.09
N LEU A 64 -0.05 -3.26 6.27
CA LEU A 64 0.93 -4.13 5.64
C LEU A 64 2.18 -4.31 6.50
N LYS A 65 2.69 -3.21 7.06
CA LYS A 65 3.88 -3.21 7.91
C LYS A 65 3.80 -2.04 8.89
N ARG A 66 4.22 -2.29 10.13
CA ARG A 66 4.44 -1.27 11.17
C ARG A 66 5.88 -1.42 11.66
N TRP A 67 6.55 -0.32 11.95
CA TRP A 67 7.83 -0.27 12.65
C TRP A 67 7.82 0.86 13.67
#